data_AF-A0A7X2LUU2-F1
#
_entry.id   AF-A0A7X2LUU2-F1
#
_cell.length_a   1.000
_cell.length_b   1.000
_cell.length_c   1.000
_cell.angle_alpha   90.00
_cell.angle_beta   90.00
_cell.angle_gamma   90.00
#
_symmetry.space_group_name_H-M   'P 1'
#
loop_
_entity.id
_entity.type
_entity.pdbx_description
1 polymer ?
#
loop_
_entity_poly.entity_id
_entity_poly.type
_entity_poly.pdbx_seq_one_letter_code
_entity_poly.pdbx_strand_id
1 'polypeptide(L)'
;MKKPLFVAALLAASASAQAAWVTTDLGEGVFPNLTGVNGTVIGGRDMADRWAAFRTTPAGVQNLPLTDTGYSRPTAINGLGHITGYAYKTSGKGYGFLYRDGVVTELSLGGDYVYAPLVNNAGLVAGAGLLPDNTDMHAFTYNRGTLTTLPISGPELEVTGLNASGQILGHGIPVGNGSHTFLYSDGTVTDLGTVPGYTHSVATAINDAGQVAGWAGMDTWYPLRAFRYSGGVLTDLGTLGGPTSGALAINGKGHVVGLADTGQAYLFHAFCTMAKKWWTWARWAAI
;
A
#
# COMPACT_ATOMS: atom_id res chain seq x y z
N MET A 1 24.24 9.12 30.20
CA MET A 1 24.97 8.94 28.93
C MET A 1 23.98 9.15 27.79
N LYS A 2 24.06 10.28 27.07
CA LYS A 2 23.24 10.52 25.87
C LYS A 2 23.87 9.75 24.70
N LYS A 3 23.11 8.85 24.08
CA LYS A 3 23.50 8.21 22.81
C LYS A 3 22.83 8.97 21.66
N PRO A 4 23.52 9.26 20.56
CA PRO A 4 22.92 9.96 19.42
C PRO A 4 21.99 9.01 18.67
N LEU A 5 20.80 9.49 18.30
CA LEU A 5 19.90 8.79 17.37
C LEU A 5 20.13 9.40 15.98
N PHE A 6 20.75 8.64 15.07
CA PHE A 6 20.87 9.02 13.66
C PHE A 6 19.75 8.36 12.87
N VAL A 7 18.86 9.16 12.28
CA VAL A 7 17.91 8.68 11.27
C VAL A 7 18.49 9.01 9.90
N ALA A 8 18.97 8.00 9.19
CA ALA A 8 19.30 8.09 7.77
C ALA A 8 18.09 7.62 6.95
N ALA A 9 17.39 8.53 6.29
CA ALA A 9 16.35 8.17 5.33
C ALA A 9 17.01 7.80 3.99
N LEU A 10 16.80 6.57 3.51
CA LEU A 10 17.34 6.10 2.24
C LEU A 10 16.60 6.81 1.08
N LEU A 11 17.28 7.73 0.40
CA LEU A 11 16.82 8.37 -0.83
C LEU A 11 17.23 7.52 -2.03
N ALA A 12 16.27 6.91 -2.72
CA ALA A 12 16.54 6.32 -4.04
C ALA A 12 16.70 7.45 -5.07
N ALA A 13 17.94 7.88 -5.30
CA ALA A 13 18.27 8.79 -6.38
C ALA A 13 18.25 8.06 -7.73
N SER A 14 17.54 8.62 -8.71
CA SER A 14 17.78 8.32 -10.12
C SER A 14 19.22 8.71 -10.49
N ALA A 15 19.81 8.02 -11.46
CA ALA A 15 21.25 7.95 -11.75
C ALA A 15 21.95 9.27 -12.17
N SER A 16 21.39 10.45 -11.92
CA SER A 16 21.99 11.75 -12.27
C SER A 16 21.83 12.86 -11.23
N ALA A 17 21.16 12.63 -10.10
CA ALA A 17 21.04 13.65 -9.05
C ALA A 17 22.08 13.43 -7.95
N GLN A 18 22.94 14.42 -7.71
CA GLN A 18 23.82 14.48 -6.54
C GLN A 18 22.92 14.45 -5.28
N ALA A 19 22.90 13.33 -4.55
CA ALA A 19 22.03 13.18 -3.38
C ALA A 19 22.49 14.15 -2.28
N ALA A 20 21.76 15.25 -2.09
CA ALA A 20 21.92 16.12 -0.94
C ALA A 20 21.22 15.47 0.26
N TRP A 21 21.98 15.15 1.29
CA TRP A 21 21.46 14.60 2.54
C TRP A 21 21.08 15.75 3.48
N VAL A 22 19.82 15.81 3.90
CA VAL A 22 19.40 16.69 5.00
C VAL A 22 19.06 15.79 6.18
N THR A 23 19.80 15.92 7.26
CA THR A 23 19.47 15.27 8.54
C THR A 23 18.53 16.18 9.33
N THR A 24 17.32 15.72 9.60
CA THR A 24 16.34 16.42 10.45
C THR A 24 16.15 15.60 11.72
N ASP A 25 16.41 16.20 12.88
CA ASP A 25 16.07 15.62 14.17
C ASP A 25 14.54 15.62 14.32
N LEU A 26 13.96 14.45 14.56
CA LEU A 26 12.51 14.26 14.72
C LEU A 26 12.07 14.33 16.20
N GLY A 27 13.03 14.54 17.13
CA GLY A 27 12.81 14.49 18.57
C GLY A 27 12.89 13.07 19.13
N GLU A 28 13.10 12.97 20.45
CA GLU A 28 13.13 11.68 21.14
C GLU A 28 11.76 10.99 21.08
N GLY A 29 11.77 9.71 20.70
CA GLY A 29 10.61 8.84 20.78
C GLY A 29 9.66 8.87 19.59
N VAL A 30 9.96 9.61 18.52
CA VAL A 30 9.18 9.58 17.26
C VAL A 30 9.82 8.60 16.26
N PHE A 31 9.09 7.57 15.87
CA PHE A 31 9.47 6.63 14.82
C PHE A 31 8.79 7.05 13.50
N PRO A 32 9.54 7.51 12.48
CA PRO A 32 8.95 7.94 11.22
C PRO A 32 8.32 6.77 10.45
N ASN A 33 7.23 7.04 9.73
CA ASN A 33 6.72 6.09 8.74
C ASN A 33 7.57 6.19 7.46
N LEU A 34 7.95 5.05 6.88
CA LEU A 34 8.94 4.97 5.78
C LEU A 34 8.38 5.37 4.40
N THR A 35 7.12 5.79 4.30
CA THR A 35 6.57 6.32 3.06
C THR A 35 7.07 7.75 2.84
N GLY A 36 7.83 7.94 1.77
CA GLY A 36 8.38 9.24 1.44
C GLY A 36 8.77 9.35 -0.02
N VAL A 37 8.65 10.56 -0.57
CA VAL A 37 9.06 10.90 -1.94
C VAL A 37 9.91 12.16 -1.89
N ASN A 38 11.01 12.17 -2.64
CA ASN A 38 11.93 13.32 -2.75
C ASN A 38 12.39 13.88 -1.38
N GLY A 39 12.69 13.01 -0.41
CA GLY A 39 13.18 13.39 0.92
C GLY A 39 12.09 13.86 1.89
N THR A 40 10.83 13.85 1.46
CA THR A 40 9.69 14.13 2.34
C THR A 40 9.27 12.84 3.04
N VAL A 41 9.42 12.79 4.36
CA VAL A 41 8.85 11.73 5.23
C VAL A 41 7.46 12.17 5.65
N ILE A 42 6.50 11.25 5.66
CA ILE A 42 5.13 11.53 6.12
C ILE A 42 4.81 10.78 7.41
N GLY A 43 4.50 11.54 8.45
CA GLY A 43 4.02 11.04 9.73
C GLY A 43 4.99 10.16 10.53
N GLY A 44 4.53 9.79 11.71
CA GLY A 44 5.29 8.99 12.65
C GLY A 44 4.44 8.58 13.85
N ARG A 45 4.97 7.66 14.64
CA ARG A 45 4.38 7.19 15.89
C ARG A 45 5.30 7.54 17.05
N ASP A 46 4.76 7.98 18.17
CA ASP A 46 5.56 8.17 19.37
C ASP A 46 5.74 6.88 20.19
N MET A 47 6.51 6.92 21.29
CA MET A 47 6.70 5.77 22.19
C MET A 47 5.42 5.33 22.91
N ALA A 48 4.37 6.15 22.92
CA ALA A 48 3.04 5.82 23.42
C ALA A 48 2.12 5.28 22.30
N ASP A 49 2.69 4.94 21.14
CA ASP A 49 1.99 4.47 19.94
C ASP A 49 0.94 5.43 19.37
N ARG A 50 1.09 6.73 19.66
CA ARG A 50 0.21 7.75 19.10
C ARG A 50 0.72 8.15 17.72
N TRP A 51 -0.16 8.05 16.73
CA TRP A 51 0.15 8.39 15.35
C TRP A 51 -0.21 9.83 15.03
N ALA A 52 0.69 10.51 14.33
CA ALA A 52 0.48 11.85 13.81
C ALA A 52 0.91 11.97 12.35
N ALA A 53 0.11 12.68 11.55
CA ALA A 53 0.46 13.06 10.21
C ALA A 53 1.25 14.38 10.19
N PHE A 54 2.50 14.32 9.76
CA PHE A 54 3.36 15.47 9.50
C PHE A 54 4.09 15.28 8.16
N ARG A 55 4.76 16.31 7.67
CA ARG A 55 5.71 16.24 6.55
C ARG A 55 7.04 16.86 6.94
N THR A 56 8.14 16.32 6.44
CA THR A 56 9.45 17.00 6.53
C THR A 56 9.59 18.05 5.43
N THR A 57 10.26 19.14 5.77
CA THR A 57 10.63 20.24 4.85
C THR A 57 12.08 20.65 5.13
N PRO A 58 12.72 21.42 4.24
CA PRO A 58 14.03 22.01 4.55
C PRO A 58 14.04 22.89 5.81
N ALA A 59 12.88 23.43 6.20
CA ALA A 59 12.72 24.24 7.42
C ALA A 59 12.41 23.41 8.68
N GLY A 60 12.31 22.08 8.56
CA GLY A 60 11.98 21.16 9.66
C GLY A 60 10.66 20.42 9.46
N VAL A 61 10.09 19.92 10.56
CA VAL A 61 8.84 19.16 10.57
C VAL A 61 7.63 20.11 10.56
N GLN A 62 6.71 19.87 9.63
CA GLN A 62 5.44 20.58 9.53
C GLN A 62 4.28 19.61 9.77
N ASN A 63 3.50 19.83 10.82
CA ASN A 63 2.26 19.06 11.04
C ASN A 63 1.24 19.36 9.95
N LEU A 64 0.49 18.34 9.52
CA LEU A 64 -0.63 18.56 8.61
C LEU A 64 -1.74 19.30 9.39
N PRO A 65 -2.46 20.25 8.77
CA PRO A 65 -3.48 21.06 9.45
C PRO A 65 -4.79 20.26 9.62
N LEU A 66 -4.71 19.14 10.33
CA LEU A 66 -5.85 18.32 10.73
C LEU A 66 -6.49 18.95 11.98
N THR A 67 -7.81 19.11 11.97
CA THR A 67 -8.57 19.69 13.08
C THR A 67 -9.43 18.65 13.76
N ASP A 68 -9.64 18.79 15.07
CA ASP A 68 -10.45 17.86 15.88
C ASP A 68 -9.97 16.39 15.84
N THR A 69 -8.69 16.15 15.56
CA THR A 69 -8.13 14.80 15.45
C THR A 69 -7.39 14.36 16.71
N GLY A 70 -7.78 13.22 17.26
CA GLY A 70 -7.02 12.51 18.29
C GLY A 70 -5.97 11.55 17.72
N TYR A 71 -6.15 11.11 16.48
CA TYR A 71 -5.29 10.14 15.80
C TYR A 71 -5.25 10.44 14.30
N SER A 72 -4.06 10.37 13.69
CA SER A 72 -3.93 10.45 12.23
C SER A 72 -2.77 9.63 11.72
N ARG A 73 -2.97 8.90 10.63
CA ARG A 73 -1.95 8.07 9.99
C ARG A 73 -1.91 8.34 8.48
N PRO A 74 -0.82 8.93 7.96
CA PRO A 74 -0.61 9.02 6.52
C PRO A 74 -0.24 7.65 5.94
N THR A 75 -0.69 7.39 4.73
CA THR A 75 -0.61 6.09 4.05
C THR A 75 0.10 6.19 2.71
N ALA A 76 -0.01 7.32 2.00
CA ALA A 76 0.69 7.52 0.74
C ALA A 76 1.09 8.99 0.53
N ILE A 77 2.13 9.19 -0.27
CA ILE A 77 2.56 10.48 -0.81
C ILE A 77 2.93 10.30 -2.28
N ASN A 78 2.46 11.21 -3.15
CA ASN A 78 2.80 11.18 -4.57
C ASN A 78 4.01 12.10 -4.89
N GLY A 79 4.46 12.08 -6.15
CA GLY A 79 5.56 12.92 -6.65
C GLY A 79 5.33 14.43 -6.61
N LEU A 80 4.09 14.87 -6.37
CA LEU A 80 3.71 16.26 -6.21
C LEU A 80 3.67 16.69 -4.73
N GLY A 81 3.90 15.76 -3.79
CA GLY A 81 3.79 16.02 -2.36
C GLY A 81 2.36 16.04 -1.83
N HIS A 82 1.38 15.52 -2.59
CA HIS A 82 0.05 15.25 -2.07
C HIS A 82 0.12 14.06 -1.11
N ILE A 83 -0.49 14.18 0.06
CA ILE A 83 -0.44 13.16 1.11
C ILE A 83 -1.86 12.67 1.36
N THR A 84 -2.04 11.36 1.39
CA THR A 84 -3.29 10.74 1.85
C THR A 84 -3.07 9.94 3.12
N GLY A 85 -4.16 9.73 3.84
CA GLY A 85 -4.18 8.96 5.08
C GLY A 85 -5.58 8.85 5.65
N TYR A 86 -5.67 8.31 6.85
CA TYR A 86 -6.90 8.30 7.62
C TYR A 86 -6.68 8.92 8.99
N ALA A 87 -7.75 9.46 9.57
CA ALA A 87 -7.75 10.09 10.87
C ALA A 87 -9.06 9.80 11.60
N TYR A 88 -9.05 9.95 12.92
CA TYR A 88 -10.25 9.86 13.75
C TYR A 88 -10.47 11.20 14.44
N LYS A 89 -11.70 11.69 14.32
CA LYS A 89 -12.17 12.81 15.12
C LYS A 89 -12.21 12.45 16.60
N THR A 90 -12.20 13.42 17.51
CA THR A 90 -12.33 13.16 18.96
C THR A 90 -13.63 12.44 19.32
N SER A 91 -14.66 12.58 18.48
CA SER A 91 -15.92 11.82 18.53
C SER A 91 -15.80 10.33 18.21
N GLY A 92 -14.65 9.87 17.71
CA GLY A 92 -14.44 8.50 17.24
C GLY A 92 -14.78 8.29 15.75
N LYS A 93 -15.30 9.31 15.06
CA LYS A 93 -15.64 9.22 13.64
C LYS A 93 -14.38 9.21 12.77
N GLY A 94 -14.15 8.11 12.06
CA GLY A 94 -13.06 7.95 11.10
C GLY A 94 -13.33 8.63 9.76
N TYR A 95 -12.28 9.17 9.15
CA TYR A 95 -12.32 9.77 7.82
C TYR A 95 -10.97 9.63 7.12
N GLY A 96 -10.99 9.54 5.80
CA GLY A 96 -9.79 9.68 4.98
C GLY A 96 -9.44 11.16 4.82
N PHE A 97 -8.20 11.47 4.51
CA PHE A 97 -7.81 12.84 4.18
C PHE A 97 -6.93 12.89 2.94
N LEU A 98 -7.00 14.01 2.24
CA LEU A 98 -6.06 14.43 1.20
C LEU A 98 -5.48 15.78 1.60
N TYR A 99 -4.18 15.85 1.80
CA TYR A 99 -3.42 17.09 1.92
C TYR A 99 -2.84 17.48 0.56
N ARG A 100 -3.10 18.72 0.14
CA ARG A 100 -2.59 19.35 -1.08
C ARG A 100 -2.32 20.82 -0.80
N ASP A 101 -1.08 21.25 -1.02
CA ASP A 101 -0.67 22.67 -0.96
C ASP A 101 -1.11 23.42 0.30
N GLY A 102 -0.99 22.77 1.47
CA GLY A 102 -1.38 23.37 2.75
C GLY A 102 -2.85 23.19 3.13
N VAL A 103 -3.67 22.63 2.24
CA VAL A 103 -5.10 22.40 2.46
C VAL A 103 -5.35 20.92 2.69
N VAL A 104 -6.15 20.60 3.72
CA VAL A 104 -6.67 19.24 3.93
C VAL A 104 -8.12 19.17 3.47
N THR A 105 -8.42 18.17 2.65
CA THR A 105 -9.79 17.77 2.30
C THR A 105 -10.15 16.49 3.04
N GLU A 106 -11.27 16.49 3.76
CA GLU A 106 -11.83 15.28 4.36
C GLU A 106 -12.50 14.41 3.29
N LEU A 107 -12.24 13.10 3.34
CA LEU A 107 -12.76 12.08 2.45
C LEU A 107 -13.59 11.10 3.28
N SER A 108 -14.91 11.22 3.23
CA SER A 108 -15.82 10.34 3.95
C SER A 108 -17.07 10.07 3.11
N LEU A 109 -17.52 8.81 3.12
CA LEU A 109 -18.81 8.41 2.58
C LEU A 109 -19.94 8.56 3.61
N GLY A 110 -19.63 9.07 4.80
CA GLY A 110 -20.58 9.38 5.86
C GLY A 110 -20.57 8.41 7.04
N GLY A 111 -19.96 7.23 6.92
CA GLY A 111 -19.73 6.30 8.02
C GLY A 111 -18.53 6.66 8.90
N ASP A 112 -18.21 5.77 9.84
CA ASP A 112 -17.24 5.98 10.91
C ASP A 112 -15.87 5.35 10.64
N TYR A 113 -15.69 4.73 9.47
CA TYR A 113 -14.44 4.08 9.10
C TYR A 113 -14.07 4.34 7.64
N VAL A 114 -12.77 4.58 7.41
CA VAL A 114 -12.17 4.72 6.08
C VAL A 114 -10.84 3.98 6.07
N TYR A 115 -10.66 3.13 5.06
CA TYR A 115 -9.44 2.39 4.83
C TYR A 115 -8.44 3.18 4.00
N ALA A 116 -7.25 3.37 4.58
CA ALA A 116 -5.99 3.85 4.01
C ALA A 116 -6.00 4.33 2.54
N PRO A 117 -6.47 5.55 2.25
CA PRO A 117 -6.53 6.04 0.88
C PRO A 117 -5.14 6.17 0.25
N LEU A 118 -5.05 5.86 -1.03
CA LEU A 118 -3.86 5.96 -1.89
C LEU A 118 -3.98 7.19 -2.79
N VAL A 119 -2.87 7.72 -3.28
CA VAL A 119 -2.86 8.83 -4.23
C VAL A 119 -1.82 8.62 -5.33
N ASN A 120 -2.22 8.83 -6.59
CA ASN A 120 -1.28 8.80 -7.73
C ASN A 120 -0.80 10.20 -8.15
N ASN A 121 0.11 10.27 -9.11
CA ASN A 121 0.68 11.54 -9.60
C ASN A 121 -0.32 12.41 -10.39
N ALA A 122 -1.46 11.87 -10.83
CA ALA A 122 -2.55 12.67 -11.38
C ALA A 122 -3.40 13.33 -10.28
N GLY A 123 -3.15 13.01 -9.01
CA GLY A 123 -3.92 13.50 -7.87
C GLY A 123 -5.26 12.77 -7.69
N LEU A 124 -5.45 11.64 -8.38
CA LEU A 124 -6.55 10.72 -8.12
C LEU A 124 -6.28 10.02 -6.79
N VAL A 125 -7.30 9.99 -5.94
CA VAL A 125 -7.29 9.24 -4.70
C VAL A 125 -8.21 8.04 -4.83
N ALA A 126 -7.80 6.90 -4.28
CA ALA A 126 -8.63 5.71 -4.17
C ALA A 126 -8.57 5.16 -2.75
N GLY A 127 -9.68 4.66 -2.23
CA GLY A 127 -9.76 4.09 -0.88
C GLY A 127 -11.05 3.31 -0.69
N ALA A 128 -11.31 2.86 0.53
CA ALA A 128 -12.60 2.27 0.90
C ALA A 128 -13.17 2.94 2.14
N GLY A 129 -14.49 3.04 2.26
CA GLY A 129 -15.13 3.68 3.41
C GLY A 129 -16.53 3.18 3.67
N LEU A 130 -16.97 3.29 4.92
CA LEU A 130 -18.33 2.94 5.31
C LEU A 130 -19.34 4.01 4.89
N LEU A 131 -20.51 3.55 4.46
CA LEU A 131 -21.70 4.39 4.32
C LEU A 131 -22.26 4.82 5.70
N PRO A 132 -23.21 5.78 5.76
CA PRO A 132 -23.71 6.31 7.03
C PRO A 132 -24.34 5.30 8.00
N ASP A 133 -24.78 4.13 7.50
CA ASP A 133 -25.32 3.04 8.31
C ASP A 133 -24.24 2.14 8.94
N ASN A 134 -22.97 2.35 8.58
CA ASN A 134 -21.81 1.57 9.02
C ASN A 134 -21.88 0.07 8.71
N THR A 135 -22.73 -0.37 7.78
CA THR A 135 -22.88 -1.80 7.46
C THR A 135 -22.09 -2.21 6.22
N ASP A 136 -21.97 -1.31 5.24
CA ASP A 136 -21.33 -1.63 3.96
C ASP A 136 -20.12 -0.75 3.69
N MET A 137 -18.99 -1.40 3.43
CA MET A 137 -17.77 -0.73 2.98
C MET A 137 -17.76 -0.67 1.46
N HIS A 138 -17.62 0.53 0.92
CA HIS A 138 -17.56 0.79 -0.52
C HIS A 138 -16.18 1.29 -0.90
N ALA A 139 -15.63 0.75 -1.99
CA ALA A 139 -14.48 1.40 -2.61
C ALA A 139 -14.93 2.73 -3.23
N PHE A 140 -14.08 3.74 -3.16
CA PHE A 140 -14.34 5.07 -3.70
C PHE A 140 -13.12 5.64 -4.40
N THR A 141 -13.38 6.61 -5.27
CA THR A 141 -12.38 7.55 -5.78
C THR A 141 -12.69 8.96 -5.35
N TYR A 142 -11.65 9.78 -5.19
CA TYR A 142 -11.78 11.22 -5.12
C TYR A 142 -10.95 11.87 -6.23
N ASN A 143 -11.61 12.63 -7.08
CA ASN A 143 -10.98 13.30 -8.21
C ASN A 143 -11.58 14.70 -8.39
N ARG A 144 -10.71 15.72 -8.43
CA ARG A 144 -11.09 17.12 -8.71
C ARG A 144 -12.32 17.63 -7.93
N GLY A 145 -12.42 17.31 -6.64
CA GLY A 145 -13.53 17.77 -5.79
C GLY A 145 -14.69 16.79 -5.69
N THR A 146 -14.71 15.73 -6.50
CA THR A 146 -15.81 14.77 -6.52
C THR A 146 -15.39 13.46 -5.87
N LEU A 147 -16.15 13.03 -4.86
CA LEU A 147 -16.07 11.70 -4.24
C LEU A 147 -17.10 10.78 -4.93
N THR A 148 -16.68 9.61 -5.39
CA THR A 148 -17.54 8.69 -6.15
C THR A 148 -17.29 7.25 -5.72
N THR A 149 -18.36 6.51 -5.42
CA THR A 149 -18.28 5.08 -5.11
C THR A 149 -18.04 4.27 -6.39
N LEU A 150 -17.30 3.17 -6.25
CA LEU A 150 -17.14 2.16 -7.29
C LEU A 150 -18.29 1.15 -7.18
N PRO A 151 -18.58 0.39 -8.25
CA PRO A 151 -19.61 -0.66 -8.23
C PRO A 151 -19.09 -1.94 -7.53
N ILE A 152 -18.53 -1.78 -6.32
CA ILE A 152 -18.10 -2.86 -5.44
C ILE A 152 -18.26 -2.42 -3.98
N SER A 153 -18.85 -3.31 -3.17
CA SER A 153 -19.04 -3.12 -1.74
C SER A 153 -19.11 -4.44 -1.00
N GLY A 154 -18.75 -4.43 0.28
CA GLY A 154 -19.02 -5.50 1.23
C GLY A 154 -17.93 -5.65 2.29
N PRO A 155 -17.97 -6.73 3.08
CA PRO A 155 -17.08 -6.89 4.22
C PRO A 155 -15.63 -7.08 3.77
N GLU A 156 -14.69 -6.59 4.59
CA GLU A 156 -13.23 -6.71 4.38
C GLU A 156 -12.73 -6.13 3.05
N LEU A 157 -13.53 -5.27 2.42
CA LEU A 157 -13.13 -4.58 1.19
C LEU A 157 -12.00 -3.57 1.46
N GLU A 158 -10.83 -3.85 0.91
CA GLU A 158 -9.66 -2.97 1.00
C GLU A 158 -9.21 -2.54 -0.39
N VAL A 159 -8.67 -1.32 -0.49
CA VAL A 159 -7.94 -0.83 -1.67
C VAL A 159 -6.46 -0.87 -1.35
N THR A 160 -5.70 -1.67 -2.11
CA THR A 160 -4.28 -1.95 -1.84
C THR A 160 -3.35 -1.42 -2.92
N GLY A 161 -3.87 -1.02 -4.08
CA GLY A 161 -3.04 -0.48 -5.15
C GLY A 161 -3.77 0.55 -6.02
N LEU A 162 -2.98 1.49 -6.54
CA LEU A 162 -3.42 2.51 -7.48
C LEU A 162 -2.24 2.84 -8.40
N ASN A 163 -2.41 2.68 -9.72
CA ASN A 163 -1.36 3.01 -10.70
C ASN A 163 -1.57 4.38 -11.37
N ALA A 164 -0.64 4.79 -12.23
CA ALA A 164 -0.68 6.09 -12.90
C ALA A 164 -1.87 6.25 -13.87
N SER A 165 -2.36 5.15 -14.46
CA SER A 165 -3.55 5.17 -15.33
C SER A 165 -4.87 5.19 -14.57
N GLY A 166 -4.84 5.14 -13.23
CA GLY A 166 -6.05 5.18 -12.39
C GLY A 166 -6.73 3.82 -12.22
N GLN A 167 -6.03 2.73 -12.52
CA GLN A 167 -6.50 1.39 -12.19
C GLN A 167 -6.33 1.16 -10.69
N ILE A 168 -7.35 0.56 -10.08
CA ILE A 168 -7.42 0.34 -8.64
C ILE A 168 -7.38 -1.16 -8.38
N LEU A 169 -6.53 -1.54 -7.45
CA LEU A 169 -6.37 -2.89 -6.97
C LEU A 169 -6.88 -2.97 -5.53
N GLY A 170 -7.54 -4.05 -5.19
CA GLY A 170 -7.98 -4.31 -3.84
C GLY A 170 -8.33 -5.77 -3.66
N HIS A 171 -8.83 -6.11 -2.48
CA HIS A 171 -9.39 -7.44 -2.22
C HIS A 171 -10.64 -7.32 -1.35
N GLY A 172 -11.48 -8.35 -1.37
CA GLY A 172 -12.65 -8.44 -0.50
C GLY A 172 -13.50 -9.66 -0.81
N ILE A 173 -14.38 -9.99 0.14
CA ILE A 173 -15.39 -11.04 0.02
C ILE A 173 -16.45 -10.82 -1.09
N PRO A 174 -16.77 -9.60 -1.58
CA PRO A 174 -17.80 -9.43 -2.62
C PRO A 174 -17.46 -10.09 -3.96
N VAL A 175 -16.24 -10.62 -4.07
CA VAL A 175 -15.59 -11.04 -5.29
C VAL A 175 -15.37 -12.57 -5.21
N GLY A 176 -16.45 -13.36 -5.10
CA GLY A 176 -16.38 -14.83 -5.17
C GLY A 176 -16.63 -15.57 -3.84
N ASN A 177 -16.19 -16.84 -3.79
CA ASN A 177 -16.40 -17.76 -2.65
C ASN A 177 -15.23 -17.69 -1.64
N GLY A 178 -14.82 -16.46 -1.29
CA GLY A 178 -13.63 -16.14 -0.51
C GLY A 178 -13.16 -14.71 -0.81
N SER A 179 -12.19 -14.18 -0.06
CA SER A 179 -11.64 -12.85 -0.33
C SER A 179 -10.73 -12.89 -1.56
N HIS A 180 -11.16 -12.34 -2.69
CA HIS A 180 -10.35 -12.30 -3.91
C HIS A 180 -9.86 -10.90 -4.22
N THR A 181 -8.73 -10.86 -4.92
CA THR A 181 -8.24 -9.65 -5.55
C THR A 181 -9.17 -9.21 -6.66
N PHE A 182 -9.55 -7.94 -6.67
CA PHE A 182 -10.22 -7.29 -7.79
C PHE A 182 -9.33 -6.24 -8.45
N LEU A 183 -9.55 -6.05 -9.75
CA LEU A 183 -9.02 -4.94 -10.53
C LEU A 183 -10.18 -4.08 -11.02
N TYR A 184 -10.20 -2.81 -10.64
CA TYR A 184 -11.08 -1.82 -11.24
C TYR A 184 -10.34 -1.05 -12.34
N SER A 185 -10.88 -1.06 -13.55
CA SER A 185 -10.40 -0.31 -14.71
C SER A 185 -11.59 0.17 -15.51
N ASP A 186 -11.60 1.45 -15.87
CA ASP A 186 -12.57 2.04 -16.82
C ASP A 186 -14.05 1.73 -16.47
N GLY A 187 -14.42 1.85 -15.19
CA GLY A 187 -15.78 1.61 -14.72
C GLY A 187 -16.11 0.15 -14.42
N THR A 188 -15.22 -0.79 -14.73
CA THR A 188 -15.46 -2.23 -14.60
C THR A 188 -14.63 -2.81 -13.45
N VAL A 189 -15.29 -3.58 -12.57
CA VAL A 189 -14.63 -4.38 -11.53
C VAL A 189 -14.46 -5.80 -12.08
N THR A 190 -13.21 -6.29 -12.09
CA THR A 190 -12.85 -7.64 -12.54
C THR A 190 -12.34 -8.44 -11.36
N ASP A 191 -12.99 -9.58 -11.06
CA ASP A 191 -12.42 -10.61 -10.19
C ASP A 191 -11.19 -11.22 -10.88
N LEU A 192 -10.02 -11.16 -10.24
CA LEU A 192 -8.82 -11.81 -10.78
C LEU A 192 -8.79 -13.31 -10.48
N GLY A 193 -9.69 -13.78 -9.61
CA GLY A 193 -9.77 -15.14 -9.11
C GLY A 193 -8.59 -15.47 -8.20
N THR A 194 -8.22 -16.74 -8.18
CA THR A 194 -7.11 -17.26 -7.40
C THR A 194 -6.33 -18.29 -8.21
N VAL A 195 -5.17 -18.71 -7.70
CA VAL A 195 -4.39 -19.81 -8.30
C VAL A 195 -5.22 -21.11 -8.19
N PRO A 196 -5.26 -21.97 -9.23
CA PRO A 196 -6.02 -23.23 -9.15
C PRO A 196 -5.68 -24.05 -7.90
N GLY A 197 -6.71 -24.42 -7.13
CA GLY A 197 -6.57 -25.16 -5.87
C GLY A 197 -6.42 -24.30 -4.61
N TYR A 198 -6.44 -22.97 -4.74
CA TYR A 198 -6.47 -22.01 -3.64
C TYR A 198 -7.86 -21.39 -3.52
N THR A 199 -8.14 -20.71 -2.41
CA THR A 199 -9.50 -20.20 -2.08
C THR A 199 -9.56 -18.69 -1.89
N HIS A 200 -8.42 -18.01 -1.74
CA HIS A 200 -8.38 -16.56 -1.66
C HIS A 200 -7.14 -16.00 -2.38
N SER A 201 -7.15 -14.71 -2.69
CA SER A 201 -6.02 -14.03 -3.33
C SER A 201 -5.89 -12.59 -2.85
N VAL A 202 -4.66 -12.17 -2.59
CA VAL A 202 -4.33 -10.79 -2.20
C VAL A 202 -3.22 -10.29 -3.10
N ALA A 203 -3.46 -9.16 -3.75
CA ALA A 203 -2.45 -8.51 -4.54
C ALA A 203 -1.69 -7.45 -3.74
N THR A 204 -0.38 -7.43 -3.97
CA THR A 204 0.59 -6.59 -3.26
C THR A 204 1.08 -5.43 -4.10
N ALA A 205 1.00 -5.54 -5.42
CA ALA A 205 1.46 -4.48 -6.32
C ALA A 205 0.79 -4.53 -7.70
N ILE A 206 0.65 -3.36 -8.30
CA ILE A 206 0.23 -3.14 -9.70
C ILE A 206 1.24 -2.20 -10.37
N ASN A 207 1.59 -2.46 -11.64
CA ASN A 207 2.38 -1.53 -12.45
C ASN A 207 1.51 -0.73 -13.42
N ASP A 208 2.09 0.26 -14.09
CA ASP A 208 1.38 1.14 -15.04
C ASP A 208 0.93 0.43 -16.33
N ALA A 209 1.38 -0.80 -16.57
CA ALA A 209 0.88 -1.64 -17.66
C ALA A 209 -0.33 -2.51 -17.23
N GLY A 210 -0.88 -2.30 -16.03
CA GLY A 210 -2.00 -3.07 -15.48
C GLY A 210 -1.65 -4.50 -15.08
N GLN A 211 -0.36 -4.80 -14.91
CA GLN A 211 0.08 -6.12 -14.46
C GLN A 211 0.14 -6.13 -12.94
N VAL A 212 -0.31 -7.23 -12.36
CA VAL A 212 -0.51 -7.37 -10.92
C VAL A 212 0.37 -8.51 -10.40
N ALA A 213 0.95 -8.31 -9.21
CA ALA A 213 1.62 -9.36 -8.46
C ALA A 213 0.98 -9.50 -7.08
N GLY A 214 0.99 -10.72 -6.56
CA GLY A 214 0.37 -11.02 -5.28
C GLY A 214 0.64 -12.44 -4.83
N TRP A 215 -0.22 -12.91 -3.94
CA TRP A 215 -0.21 -14.28 -3.45
C TRP A 215 -1.64 -14.83 -3.31
N ALA A 216 -1.78 -16.12 -3.52
CA ALA A 216 -2.99 -16.89 -3.30
C ALA A 216 -2.79 -17.79 -2.08
N GLY A 217 -3.85 -18.01 -1.30
CA GLY A 217 -3.81 -18.84 -0.10
C GLY A 217 -5.02 -19.77 0.02
N MET A 218 -4.87 -20.80 0.85
CA MET A 218 -5.98 -21.66 1.30
C MET A 218 -6.64 -21.04 2.54
N ASP A 219 -7.84 -21.47 2.93
CA ASP A 219 -8.57 -20.91 4.09
C ASP A 219 -7.77 -20.93 5.41
N THR A 220 -6.81 -21.85 5.53
CA THR A 220 -5.85 -21.93 6.64
C THR A 220 -4.71 -20.90 6.57
N TRP A 221 -4.73 -20.00 5.59
CA TRP A 221 -3.66 -19.05 5.23
C TRP A 221 -2.30 -19.70 4.92
N TYR A 222 -2.31 -20.99 4.64
CA TYR A 222 -1.13 -21.79 4.34
C TYR A 222 -1.52 -23.08 3.62
N PRO A 223 -0.78 -23.52 2.58
CA PRO A 223 0.35 -22.83 1.92
C PRO A 223 -0.07 -21.57 1.15
N LEU A 224 0.89 -20.74 0.75
CA LEU A 224 0.67 -19.62 -0.17
C LEU A 224 1.37 -19.84 -1.53
N ARG A 225 0.85 -19.23 -2.59
CA ARG A 225 1.47 -19.20 -3.92
C ARG A 225 1.59 -17.78 -4.43
N ALA A 226 2.81 -17.36 -4.76
CA ALA A 226 3.04 -16.14 -5.50
C ALA A 226 2.38 -16.24 -6.89
N PHE A 227 1.67 -15.20 -7.30
CA PHE A 227 1.09 -15.13 -8.65
C PHE A 227 1.48 -13.83 -9.36
N ARG A 228 1.36 -13.87 -10.68
CA ARG A 228 1.34 -12.70 -11.55
C ARG A 228 0.11 -12.74 -12.45
N TYR A 229 -0.67 -11.65 -12.47
CA TYR A 229 -1.76 -11.47 -13.41
C TYR A 229 -1.34 -10.51 -14.53
N SER A 230 -1.58 -10.90 -15.77
CA SER A 230 -1.26 -10.10 -16.96
C SER A 230 -2.13 -10.54 -18.13
N GLY A 231 -2.81 -9.59 -18.77
CA GLY A 231 -3.60 -9.84 -19.98
C GLY A 231 -4.72 -10.88 -19.77
N GLY A 232 -5.42 -10.83 -18.64
CA GLY A 232 -6.51 -11.77 -18.35
C GLY A 232 -6.09 -13.07 -17.67
N VAL A 233 -4.78 -13.34 -17.53
CA VAL A 233 -4.29 -14.63 -17.06
C VAL A 233 -3.58 -14.50 -15.71
N LEU A 234 -4.07 -15.24 -14.71
CA LEU A 234 -3.42 -15.41 -13.41
C LEU A 234 -2.44 -16.60 -13.49
N THR A 235 -1.15 -16.31 -13.37
CA THR A 235 -0.06 -17.29 -13.50
C THR A 235 0.55 -17.57 -12.13
N ASP A 236 0.55 -18.84 -11.71
CA ASP A 236 1.33 -19.29 -10.56
C ASP A 236 2.83 -19.12 -10.87
N LEU A 237 3.54 -18.41 -10.00
CA LEU A 237 4.97 -18.25 -10.12
C LEU A 237 5.70 -19.48 -9.56
N GLY A 238 5.10 -20.28 -8.68
CA GLY A 238 5.74 -21.46 -8.08
C GLY A 238 6.56 -21.12 -6.83
N THR A 239 7.30 -22.10 -6.33
CA THR A 239 8.14 -21.99 -5.11
C THR A 239 9.60 -22.36 -5.43
N LEU A 240 10.50 -22.27 -4.43
CA LEU A 240 11.90 -22.67 -4.57
C LEU A 240 12.19 -24.08 -4.01
N GLY A 241 11.17 -24.94 -3.93
CA GLY A 241 11.28 -26.32 -3.44
C GLY A 241 10.48 -26.58 -2.16
N GLY A 242 10.06 -25.53 -1.45
CA GLY A 242 9.21 -25.61 -0.28
C GLY A 242 7.72 -25.40 -0.58
N PRO A 243 6.88 -25.43 0.47
CA PRO A 243 5.43 -25.37 0.35
C PRO A 243 4.86 -23.98 0.05
N THR A 244 5.60 -22.87 0.18
CA THR A 244 5.02 -21.52 0.13
C THR A 244 5.85 -20.52 -0.68
N SER A 245 5.18 -19.58 -1.37
CA SER A 245 5.77 -18.37 -1.95
C SER A 245 4.80 -17.19 -1.88
N GLY A 246 5.34 -15.96 -1.94
CA GLY A 246 4.55 -14.74 -2.03
C GLY A 246 5.29 -13.62 -2.78
N ALA A 247 4.59 -12.93 -3.68
CA ALA A 247 5.13 -11.78 -4.38
C ALA A 247 5.00 -10.50 -3.54
N LEU A 248 6.03 -9.66 -3.57
CA LEU A 248 6.11 -8.41 -2.81
C LEU A 248 6.04 -7.16 -3.70
N ALA A 249 6.55 -7.22 -4.93
CA ALA A 249 6.52 -6.08 -5.84
C ALA A 249 6.61 -6.50 -7.30
N ILE A 250 6.14 -5.62 -8.18
CA ILE A 250 6.27 -5.72 -9.64
C ILE A 250 6.80 -4.41 -10.22
N ASN A 251 7.74 -4.48 -11.16
CA ASN A 251 8.25 -3.29 -11.86
C ASN A 251 7.52 -3.03 -13.18
N GLY A 252 7.80 -1.90 -13.85
CA GLY A 252 7.19 -1.54 -15.14
C GLY A 252 7.50 -2.48 -16.32
N LYS A 253 8.47 -3.38 -16.19
CA LYS A 253 8.74 -4.44 -17.19
C LYS A 253 7.97 -5.74 -16.91
N GLY A 254 7.23 -5.78 -15.81
CA GLY A 254 6.49 -6.96 -15.36
C GLY A 254 7.31 -7.97 -14.59
N HIS A 255 8.52 -7.62 -14.15
CA HIS A 255 9.34 -8.48 -13.30
C HIS A 255 8.82 -8.46 -11.87
N VAL A 256 8.69 -9.63 -11.26
CA VAL A 256 8.13 -9.79 -9.91
C VAL A 256 9.24 -10.21 -8.95
N VAL A 257 9.31 -9.54 -7.80
CA VAL A 257 10.17 -9.96 -6.68
C VAL A 257 9.32 -10.44 -5.51
N GLY A 258 9.86 -11.37 -4.72
CA GLY A 258 9.13 -11.93 -3.59
C GLY A 258 9.96 -12.87 -2.74
N LEU A 259 9.31 -13.60 -1.84
CA LEU A 259 9.92 -14.61 -0.97
C LEU A 259 9.33 -15.99 -1.28
N ALA A 260 10.15 -17.03 -1.24
CA ALA A 260 9.72 -18.41 -1.44
C ALA A 260 10.51 -19.39 -0.56
N ASP A 261 9.82 -20.39 -0.03
CA ASP A 261 10.42 -21.47 0.75
C ASP A 261 11.22 -22.39 -0.18
N THR A 262 12.38 -22.82 0.32
CA THR A 262 13.33 -23.72 -0.35
C THR A 262 13.12 -25.20 -0.02
N GLY A 263 12.26 -25.52 0.95
CA GLY A 263 12.01 -26.89 1.43
C GLY A 263 13.05 -27.38 2.44
N GLN A 264 14.03 -26.55 2.81
CA GLN A 264 14.98 -26.82 3.88
C GLN A 264 14.73 -25.87 5.06
N ALA A 265 14.41 -26.43 6.22
CA ALA A 265 14.35 -25.73 7.52
C ALA A 265 13.56 -24.40 7.55
N TYR A 266 12.42 -24.30 6.85
CA TYR A 266 11.58 -23.08 6.79
C TYR A 266 12.36 -21.82 6.36
N LEU A 267 13.40 -21.99 5.54
CA LEU A 267 14.19 -20.88 5.02
C LEU A 267 13.51 -20.29 3.79
N PHE A 268 13.06 -19.03 3.91
CA PHE A 268 12.60 -18.22 2.80
C PHE A 268 13.79 -17.58 2.07
N HIS A 269 13.81 -17.68 0.74
CA HIS A 269 14.74 -16.97 -0.12
C HIS A 269 14.01 -15.94 -0.99
N ALA A 270 14.68 -14.83 -1.26
CA ALA A 270 14.21 -13.86 -2.24
C ALA A 270 14.26 -14.46 -3.66
N PHE A 271 13.22 -14.23 -4.45
CA PHE A 271 13.19 -14.56 -5.88
C PHE A 271 12.94 -13.31 -6.72
N CYS A 272 13.36 -13.37 -7.99
CA CYS A 272 13.01 -12.39 -9.02
C CYS A 272 12.66 -13.12 -10.32
N THR A 273 11.48 -12.85 -10.86
CA THR A 273 11.05 -13.36 -12.17
C THR A 273 11.43 -12.35 -13.24
N MET A 274 12.30 -12.76 -14.16
CA MET A 274 12.56 -12.04 -15.41
C MET A 274 11.94 -12.83 -16.54
N ALA A 275 11.55 -12.15 -17.63
CA ALA A 275 11.10 -12.83 -18.83
C ALA A 275 12.17 -13.86 -19.26
N LYS A 276 11.89 -15.14 -18.98
CA LYS A 276 12.60 -16.38 -19.37
C LYS A 276 13.65 -17.02 -18.43
N LYS A 277 14.02 -16.53 -17.24
CA LYS A 277 14.85 -17.32 -16.29
C LYS A 277 14.68 -16.92 -14.81
N TRP A 278 14.64 -17.94 -13.95
CA TRP A 278 14.79 -17.85 -12.50
C TRP A 278 16.24 -17.54 -12.12
N TRP A 279 16.46 -16.59 -11.20
CA TRP A 279 17.75 -16.41 -10.53
C TRP A 279 17.53 -16.27 -9.03
N THR A 280 18.25 -17.06 -8.24
CA THR A 280 18.40 -16.90 -6.78
C THR A 280 19.56 -15.93 -6.53
N TRP A 281 19.32 -14.84 -5.81
CA TRP A 281 20.39 -13.98 -5.30
C TRP A 281 20.28 -13.83 -3.78
N ALA A 282 21.45 -13.84 -3.13
CA ALA A 282 21.75 -13.61 -1.72
C ALA A 282 21.38 -14.73 -0.73
N ARG A 283 22.41 -15.51 -0.34
CA ARG A 283 22.48 -16.14 0.98
C ARG A 283 22.81 -15.03 1.98
N TRP A 284 21.91 -14.72 2.91
CA TRP A 284 22.29 -14.01 4.14
C TRP A 284 22.68 -15.07 5.16
N ALA A 285 23.98 -15.26 5.36
CA ALA A 285 24.46 -15.96 6.55
C ALA A 285 24.25 -15.01 7.73
N ALA A 286 23.45 -15.42 8.71
CA ALA A 286 23.48 -14.78 10.02
C ALA A 286 24.90 -14.94 10.59
N ILE A 287 25.47 -13.84 11.09
CA ILE A 287 26.69 -13.84 11.89
C ILE A 287 26.34 -14.42 13.27
#